data_AF-A0A4R7LIT9-F1
#
_entry.id   AF-A0A4R7LIT9-F1
#
_cell.length_a   1.000
_cell.length_b   1.000
_cell.length_c   1.000
_cell.angle_alpha   90.00
_cell.angle_beta   90.00
_cell.angle_gamma   90.00
#
_symmetry.space_group_name_H-M   'P 1'
#
loop_
_entity.id
_entity.type
_entity.pdbx_description
1 polymer ?
#
loop_
_entity_poly.entity_id
_entity_poly.type
_entity_poly.pdbx_seq_one_letter_code
_entity_poly.pdbx_strand_id
1 'polypeptide(L)'
;MLYFMIGVAVLFWAVVVWVLKRTPRAPENHILIDGSNVMFWDDHTPRIETVQDAVCLLVERGYTPNVMFDANAGYLVSERYQHDHNFAQMLGMPENQVIVVGKGVPADPFLLKAARQLDARIVTNDLFRDWAKDFPEVRNRGHLIHGGYHKGKLWLDFDGSRQRAQKHRRRKKR
;
A
#
# COMPACT_ATOMS: atom_id res chain seq x y z
N MET A 1 -40.31 38.42 -8.24
CA MET A 1 -40.55 37.07 -8.80
C MET A 1 -39.52 36.69 -9.86
N LEU A 2 -39.34 37.46 -10.94
CA LEU A 2 -38.39 37.14 -12.03
C LEU A 2 -36.92 37.00 -11.58
N TYR A 3 -36.40 37.94 -10.79
CA TYR A 3 -35.02 37.89 -10.28
C TYR A 3 -34.74 36.72 -9.32
N PHE A 4 -35.75 36.29 -8.56
CA PHE A 4 -35.65 35.14 -7.68
C PHE A 4 -35.50 33.83 -8.49
N MET A 5 -36.28 33.70 -9.56
CA MET A 5 -36.21 32.55 -10.47
C MET A 5 -34.86 32.47 -11.20
N ILE A 6 -34.30 33.61 -11.59
CA ILE A 6 -32.96 33.68 -12.21
C ILE A 6 -31.89 33.22 -11.22
N GLY A 7 -31.96 33.66 -9.95
CA GLY A 7 -31.02 33.25 -8.91
C GLY A 7 -31.03 31.74 -8.64
N VAL A 8 -32.22 31.13 -8.58
CA VAL A 8 -32.37 29.67 -8.42
C VAL A 8 -31.82 28.91 -9.62
N ALA A 9 -32.07 29.40 -10.84
CA ALA A 9 -31.56 28.78 -12.06
C ALA A 9 -30.03 28.84 -12.13
N VAL A 10 -29.40 29.96 -11.76
CA VAL A 10 -27.93 30.10 -11.72
C VAL A 10 -27.33 29.20 -10.65
N LEU A 11 -27.93 29.13 -9.45
CA LEU A 11 -27.47 28.24 -8.39
C LEU A 11 -27.59 26.77 -8.80
N PHE A 12 -28.70 26.39 -9.42
CA PHE A 12 -28.91 25.04 -9.95
C PHE A 12 -27.86 24.71 -11.01
N TRP A 13 -27.61 25.62 -11.96
CA TRP A 13 -26.60 25.42 -13.01
C TRP A 13 -25.18 25.36 -12.43
N ALA A 14 -24.86 26.16 -11.42
CA ALA A 14 -23.58 26.12 -10.71
C ALA A 14 -23.39 24.78 -9.96
N VAL A 15 -24.43 24.28 -9.31
CA VAL A 15 -24.41 22.95 -8.64
C VAL A 15 -24.29 21.85 -9.67
N VAL A 16 -25.04 21.89 -10.76
CA VAL A 16 -24.96 20.92 -11.86
C VAL A 16 -23.57 20.91 -12.47
N VAL A 17 -22.99 22.08 -12.78
CA VAL A 17 -21.60 22.19 -13.27
C VAL A 17 -20.61 21.67 -12.24
N TRP A 18 -20.79 21.97 -10.96
CA TRP A 18 -19.89 21.48 -9.91
C TRP A 18 -19.96 19.97 -9.75
N VAL A 19 -21.15 19.38 -9.83
CA VAL A 19 -21.36 17.92 -9.81
C VAL A 19 -20.81 17.27 -11.09
N LEU A 20 -21.02 17.87 -12.26
CA LEU A 20 -20.53 17.36 -13.55
C LEU A 20 -19.01 17.56 -13.73
N LYS A 21 -18.42 18.58 -13.09
CA LYS A 21 -16.97 18.81 -13.03
C LYS A 21 -16.27 17.97 -11.98
N ARG A 22 -17.00 17.25 -11.11
CA ARG A 22 -16.39 16.14 -10.38
C ARG A 22 -16.06 15.07 -11.40
N THR A 23 -14.84 15.14 -11.93
CA THR A 23 -14.25 14.01 -12.64
C THR A 23 -14.40 12.81 -11.70
N PRO A 24 -15.02 11.71 -12.12
CA PRO A 24 -14.91 10.47 -11.39
C PRO A 24 -13.40 10.23 -11.23
N ARG A 25 -12.92 10.22 -9.98
CA ARG A 25 -11.54 9.80 -9.73
C ARG A 25 -11.44 8.41 -10.36
N ALA A 26 -10.59 8.26 -11.37
CA ALA A 26 -10.29 6.93 -11.89
C ALA A 26 -9.96 6.06 -10.67
N PRO A 27 -10.46 4.81 -10.60
CA PRO A 27 -10.14 3.94 -9.47
C PRO A 27 -8.64 3.97 -9.27
N GLU A 28 -8.20 4.59 -8.16
CA GLU A 28 -6.79 4.82 -7.91
C GLU A 28 -6.17 3.43 -7.76
N ASN A 29 -5.20 3.10 -8.63
CA ASN A 29 -4.53 1.80 -8.69
C ASN A 29 -3.59 1.67 -7.48
N HIS A 30 -4.16 1.65 -6.29
CA HIS A 30 -3.43 1.66 -5.04
C HIS A 30 -2.71 0.34 -4.82
N ILE A 31 -1.47 0.45 -4.37
CA ILE A 31 -0.71 -0.66 -3.83
C ILE A 31 -0.19 -0.24 -2.47
N LEU A 32 -0.46 -1.06 -1.45
CA LEU A 32 0.03 -0.84 -0.11
C LEU A 32 1.36 -1.59 0.07
N ILE A 33 2.40 -0.90 0.50
CA ILE A 33 3.71 -1.48 0.77
C ILE A 33 3.82 -1.70 2.27
N ASP A 34 4.12 -2.93 2.65
CA ASP A 34 4.55 -3.27 4.01
C ASP A 34 6.02 -2.86 4.17
N GLY A 35 6.23 -1.60 4.55
CA GLY A 35 7.56 -0.98 4.63
C GLY A 35 8.47 -1.71 5.63
N SER A 36 7.91 -2.16 6.76
CA SER A 36 8.66 -2.92 7.77
C SER A 36 9.10 -4.30 7.29
N ASN A 37 8.37 -4.92 6.36
CA ASN A 37 8.82 -6.16 5.70
C ASN A 37 9.81 -5.88 4.57
N VAL A 38 9.50 -4.90 3.72
CA VAL A 38 10.24 -4.62 2.49
C VAL A 38 11.64 -4.12 2.80
N MET A 39 11.83 -3.31 3.84
CA MET A 39 13.15 -2.80 4.23
C MET A 39 14.20 -3.89 4.50
N PHE A 40 13.81 -5.16 4.67
CA PHE A 40 14.73 -6.29 4.87
C PHE A 40 15.01 -7.12 3.60
N TRP A 41 14.51 -6.72 2.42
CA TRP A 41 14.60 -7.57 1.23
C TRP A 41 16.00 -7.63 0.59
N ASP A 42 16.87 -6.67 0.91
CA ASP A 42 18.29 -6.70 0.54
C ASP A 42 19.14 -7.23 1.69
N ASP A 43 19.54 -8.50 1.58
CA ASP A 43 20.43 -9.20 2.52
C ASP A 43 19.99 -9.17 4.00
N HIS A 44 18.67 -9.12 4.25
CA HIS A 44 18.08 -9.09 5.61
C HIS A 44 18.58 -7.95 6.50
N THR A 45 19.14 -6.91 5.89
CA THR A 45 19.55 -5.69 6.59
C THR A 45 18.46 -4.64 6.40
N PRO A 46 17.95 -4.01 7.47
CA PRO A 46 16.94 -2.97 7.36
C PRO A 46 17.50 -1.75 6.61
N ARG A 47 16.93 -1.43 5.44
CA ARG A 47 17.34 -0.33 4.56
C ARG A 47 16.14 0.40 4.01
N ILE A 48 16.12 1.72 4.16
CA ILE A 48 15.02 2.53 3.63
C ILE A 48 15.06 2.59 2.10
N GLU A 49 16.25 2.47 1.52
CA GLU A 49 16.52 2.42 0.08
C GLU A 49 15.76 1.28 -0.59
N THR A 50 15.59 0.17 0.12
CA THR A 50 14.81 -0.95 -0.42
C THR A 50 13.33 -0.60 -0.59
N VAL A 51 12.78 0.20 0.32
CA VAL A 51 11.40 0.69 0.23
C VAL A 51 11.29 1.76 -0.85
N GLN A 52 12.30 2.64 -0.97
CA GLN A 52 12.38 3.63 -2.06
C GLN A 52 12.37 2.94 -3.44
N ASP A 53 13.17 1.89 -3.64
CA ASP A 53 13.19 1.12 -4.88
C ASP A 53 11.80 0.55 -5.21
N ALA A 54 11.07 0.06 -4.20
CA ALA A 54 9.71 -0.46 -4.39
C ALA A 54 8.73 0.64 -4.77
N VAL A 55 8.81 1.81 -4.13
CA VAL A 55 8.00 2.99 -4.47
C VAL A 55 8.27 3.42 -5.91
N CYS A 56 9.53 3.64 -6.28
CA CYS A 56 9.94 4.02 -7.63
C CYS A 56 9.41 3.03 -8.67
N LEU A 57 9.63 1.74 -8.45
CA LEU A 57 9.21 0.68 -9.35
C LEU A 57 7.68 0.60 -9.54
N LEU A 58 6.90 0.93 -8.51
CA LEU A 58 5.44 0.98 -8.59
C LEU A 58 4.95 2.22 -9.32
N VAL A 59 5.53 3.39 -9.05
CA VAL A 59 5.23 4.65 -9.75
C VAL A 59 5.55 4.54 -11.23
N GLU A 60 6.72 4.00 -11.59
CA GLU A 60 7.12 3.74 -12.99
C GLU A 60 6.13 2.83 -13.73
N ARG A 61 5.43 1.96 -13.01
CA ARG A 61 4.39 1.07 -13.55
C ARG A 61 2.98 1.67 -13.53
N GLY A 62 2.83 2.93 -13.11
CA GLY A 62 1.56 3.65 -13.10
C GLY A 62 0.66 3.32 -11.90
N TYR A 63 1.22 2.79 -10.81
CA TYR A 63 0.49 2.56 -9.55
C TYR A 63 0.63 3.75 -8.60
N THR A 64 -0.29 3.83 -7.63
CA THR A 64 -0.25 4.81 -6.55
C THR A 64 0.18 4.11 -5.25
N PRO A 65 1.48 4.14 -4.89
CA PRO A 65 1.94 3.48 -3.67
C PRO A 65 1.49 4.23 -2.42
N ASN A 66 1.11 3.47 -1.40
CA ASN A 66 1.03 3.92 -0.02
C ASN A 66 1.94 3.02 0.80
N VAL A 67 2.64 3.54 1.81
CA VAL A 67 3.59 2.78 2.62
C VAL A 67 3.15 2.76 4.06
N MET A 68 3.22 1.59 4.68
CA MET A 68 2.95 1.44 6.09
C MET A 68 4.14 0.82 6.81
N PHE A 69 4.48 1.39 7.96
CA PHE A 69 5.50 0.86 8.86
C PHE A 69 4.89 0.50 10.20
N ASP A 70 5.45 -0.52 10.85
CA ASP A 70 5.26 -0.76 12.26
C ASP A 70 5.97 0.32 13.12
N ALA A 71 5.63 0.36 14.40
CA ALA A 71 6.20 1.33 15.33
C ALA A 71 7.72 1.21 15.53
N ASN A 72 8.31 0.07 15.17
CA ASN A 72 9.72 -0.23 15.41
C ASN A 72 10.62 0.15 14.23
N ALA A 73 10.08 0.26 13.02
CA ALA A 73 10.85 0.55 11.80
C ALA A 73 11.80 1.74 11.96
N GLY A 74 11.37 2.81 12.63
CA GLY A 74 12.19 4.01 12.82
C GLY A 74 13.52 3.71 13.53
N TYR A 75 13.48 2.87 14.57
CA TYR A 75 14.67 2.48 15.33
C TYR A 75 15.64 1.64 14.50
N LEU A 76 15.13 0.88 13.53
CA LEU A 76 15.93 -0.02 12.70
C LEU A 76 16.69 0.73 11.59
N VAL A 77 16.15 1.84 11.09
CA VAL A 77 16.77 2.62 9.99
C VAL A 77 17.46 3.91 10.45
N SER A 78 17.23 4.35 11.68
CA SER A 78 17.72 5.66 12.14
C SER A 78 18.06 5.74 13.64
N GLU A 79 18.17 4.60 14.33
CA GLU A 79 18.52 4.46 15.75
C GLU A 79 17.58 5.16 16.75
N ARG A 80 16.50 5.79 16.28
CA ARG A 80 15.48 6.47 17.09
C ARG A 80 14.09 6.26 16.52
N TYR A 81 13.06 6.49 17.34
CA TYR A 81 11.68 6.49 16.86
C TYR A 81 11.48 7.56 15.77
N GLN A 82 10.71 7.22 14.74
CA GLN A 82 10.37 8.10 13.63
C GLN A 82 8.86 8.11 13.42
N HIS A 83 8.29 9.29 13.15
CA HIS A 83 6.89 9.46 12.78
C HIS A 83 6.72 9.50 11.25
N ASP A 84 5.47 9.43 10.79
CA ASP A 84 5.03 9.43 9.38
C ASP A 84 5.76 10.48 8.53
N HIS A 85 5.82 11.72 9.03
CA HIS A 85 6.52 12.82 8.36
C HIS A 85 7.98 12.51 8.02
N ASN A 86 8.71 11.87 8.94
CA ASN A 86 10.14 11.59 8.74
C ASN A 86 10.33 10.46 7.72
N PHE A 87 9.48 9.43 7.76
CA PHE A 87 9.50 8.38 6.73
C PHE A 87 9.07 8.91 5.37
N ALA A 88 8.08 9.81 5.30
CA ALA A 88 7.67 10.45 4.06
C ALA A 88 8.83 11.23 3.42
N GLN A 89 9.59 11.99 4.22
CA GLN A 89 10.81 12.67 3.77
C GLN A 89 11.87 11.68 3.28
N MET A 90 12.16 10.62 4.05
CA MET A 90 13.12 9.61 3.64
C MET A 90 12.71 8.93 2.33
N LEU A 91 11.42 8.64 2.13
CA LEU A 91 10.91 7.98 0.94
C LEU A 91 10.71 8.92 -0.26
N GLY A 92 10.80 10.24 -0.05
CA GLY A 92 10.44 11.22 -1.08
C GLY A 92 8.94 11.19 -1.45
N MET A 93 8.07 10.84 -0.50
CA MET A 93 6.64 10.68 -0.69
C MET A 93 5.83 11.78 0.01
N PRO A 94 4.61 12.08 -0.47
CA PRO A 94 3.62 12.83 0.30
C PRO A 94 3.32 12.16 1.66
N GLU A 95 3.21 12.96 2.72
CA GLU A 95 2.96 12.46 4.08
C GLU A 95 1.65 11.67 4.18
N ASN A 96 0.61 12.05 3.42
CA ASN A 96 -0.67 11.34 3.40
C ASN A 96 -0.62 9.96 2.73
N GLN A 97 0.53 9.55 2.17
CA GLN A 97 0.77 8.22 1.60
C GLN A 97 1.66 7.36 2.49
N VAL A 98 2.08 7.84 3.66
CA VAL A 98 2.96 7.11 4.58
C VAL A 98 2.33 7.09 5.97
N ILE A 99 2.22 5.90 6.56
CA ILE A 99 1.64 5.72 7.90
C ILE A 99 2.59 4.89 8.75
N VAL A 100 2.89 5.34 9.97
CA VAL A 100 3.54 4.54 11.00
C VAL A 100 2.49 4.15 12.03
N VAL A 101 2.29 2.85 12.21
CA VAL A 101 1.34 2.32 13.18
C VAL A 101 1.77 2.70 14.60
N GLY A 102 0.82 3.15 15.42
CA GLY A 102 1.08 3.54 16.80
C GLY A 102 1.63 2.39 17.65
N LYS A 103 2.51 2.71 18.60
CA LYS A 103 3.10 1.72 19.51
C LYS A 103 2.02 0.95 20.28
N GLY A 104 2.19 -0.37 20.37
CA GLY A 104 1.24 -1.27 21.04
C GLY A 104 0.03 -1.66 20.19
N VAL A 105 -0.09 -1.13 18.96
CA VAL A 105 -1.08 -1.57 17.99
C VAL A 105 -0.44 -2.62 17.06
N PRO A 106 -1.06 -3.79 16.86
CA PRO A 106 -0.57 -4.76 15.88
C PRO A 106 -0.62 -4.19 14.45
N ALA A 107 0.51 -4.21 13.73
CA ALA A 107 0.61 -3.63 12.40
C ALA A 107 -0.16 -4.43 11.34
N ASP A 108 -0.05 -5.76 11.33
CA ASP A 108 -0.70 -6.64 10.35
C ASP A 108 -2.20 -6.39 10.17
N PRO A 109 -3.06 -6.41 11.21
CA PRO A 109 -4.49 -6.19 11.01
C PRO A 109 -4.80 -4.76 10.56
N PHE A 110 -3.95 -3.79 10.91
CA PHE A 110 -4.09 -2.41 10.45
C PHE A 110 -3.75 -2.29 8.95
N LEU A 111 -2.65 -2.91 8.52
CA LEU A 111 -2.23 -3.04 7.11
C LEU A 111 -3.30 -3.73 6.27
N LEU A 112 -3.78 -4.91 6.71
CA LEU A 112 -4.78 -5.70 6.01
C LEU A 112 -6.13 -4.97 5.91
N LYS A 113 -6.54 -4.27 6.97
CA LYS A 113 -7.75 -3.44 6.95
C LYS A 113 -7.62 -2.27 5.98
N ALA A 114 -6.49 -1.58 5.97
CA ALA A 114 -6.22 -0.49 5.04
C ALA A 114 -6.24 -0.98 3.58
N ALA A 115 -5.58 -2.12 3.30
CA ALA A 115 -5.58 -2.73 1.98
C ALA A 115 -7.01 -3.05 1.49
N ARG A 116 -7.84 -3.64 2.36
CA ARG A 116 -9.25 -3.91 2.06
C ARG A 116 -10.05 -2.63 1.78
N GLN A 117 -9.86 -1.59 2.60
CA GLN A 117 -10.59 -0.33 2.45
C GLN A 117 -10.24 0.42 1.16
N LEU A 118 -8.98 0.29 0.71
CA LEU A 118 -8.48 0.90 -0.53
C LEU A 118 -8.65 -0.01 -1.75
N ASP A 119 -9.20 -1.22 -1.60
CA ASP A 119 -9.17 -2.28 -2.62
C ASP A 119 -7.77 -2.51 -3.21
N ALA A 120 -6.75 -2.40 -2.35
CA ALA A 120 -5.35 -2.43 -2.73
C ALA A 120 -4.74 -3.83 -2.61
N ARG A 121 -3.77 -4.11 -3.47
CA ARG A 121 -2.83 -5.24 -3.29
C ARG A 121 -1.71 -4.85 -2.33
N ILE A 122 -1.07 -5.84 -1.71
CA ILE A 122 -0.03 -5.61 -0.70
C ILE A 122 1.32 -6.11 -1.20
N VAL A 123 2.34 -5.25 -1.21
CA VAL A 123 3.74 -5.66 -1.42
C VAL A 123 4.30 -6.13 -0.07
N THR A 124 4.52 -7.44 0.06
CA THR A 124 5.08 -8.07 1.26
C THR A 124 5.53 -9.51 0.94
N ASN A 125 6.46 -10.04 1.72
CA ASN A 125 6.81 -11.46 1.73
C ASN A 125 6.13 -12.23 2.88
N ASP A 126 5.41 -11.55 3.78
CA ASP A 126 4.53 -12.21 4.74
C ASP A 126 3.33 -12.84 4.03
N LEU A 127 2.81 -13.93 4.59
CA LEU A 127 1.63 -14.64 4.14
C LEU A 127 0.40 -14.37 5.03
N PHE A 128 0.57 -13.66 6.15
CA PHE A 128 -0.45 -13.29 7.12
C PHE A 128 -1.36 -14.46 7.51
N ARG A 129 -0.75 -15.62 7.79
CA ARG A 129 -1.49 -16.89 7.95
C ARG A 129 -2.47 -16.85 9.11
N ASP A 130 -2.08 -16.19 10.19
CA ASP A 130 -2.88 -16.07 11.41
C ASP A 130 -4.11 -15.18 11.18
N TRP A 131 -3.99 -14.22 10.27
CA TRP A 131 -5.04 -13.28 9.88
C TRP A 131 -5.95 -13.79 8.76
N ALA A 132 -5.59 -14.87 8.08
CA ALA A 132 -6.29 -15.35 6.89
C ALA A 132 -7.72 -15.88 7.15
N LYS A 133 -8.15 -15.98 8.43
CA LYS A 133 -9.55 -16.22 8.79
C LYS A 133 -10.39 -14.94 8.64
N ASP A 134 -9.86 -13.81 9.10
CA ASP A 134 -10.54 -12.52 9.11
C ASP A 134 -10.27 -11.73 7.80
N PHE A 135 -9.17 -12.07 7.12
CA PHE A 135 -8.72 -11.51 5.85
C PHE A 135 -8.49 -12.61 4.80
N PRO A 136 -9.56 -13.27 4.31
CA PRO A 136 -9.42 -14.37 3.36
C PRO A 136 -8.75 -13.95 2.04
N GLU A 137 -8.81 -12.66 1.67
CA GLU A 137 -8.18 -12.10 0.46
C GLU A 137 -6.66 -12.29 0.40
N VAL A 138 -5.96 -12.49 1.53
CA VAL A 138 -4.52 -12.82 1.53
C VAL A 138 -4.22 -14.14 0.82
N ARG A 139 -5.22 -14.99 0.63
CA ARG A 139 -5.13 -16.25 -0.13
C ARG A 139 -5.48 -16.09 -1.61
N ASN A 140 -6.00 -14.93 -2.02
CA ASN A 140 -6.32 -14.64 -3.40
C ASN A 140 -5.03 -14.46 -4.20
N ARG A 141 -5.01 -15.06 -5.38
CA ARG A 141 -3.84 -15.01 -6.27
C ARG A 141 -3.54 -13.56 -6.63
N GLY A 142 -2.31 -13.13 -6.38
CA GLY A 142 -1.83 -11.80 -6.72
C GLY A 142 -2.30 -10.70 -5.79
N HIS A 143 -3.05 -11.00 -4.72
CA HIS A 143 -3.38 -10.01 -3.69
C HIS A 143 -2.14 -9.62 -2.87
N LEU A 144 -1.30 -10.60 -2.53
CA LEU A 144 0.03 -10.36 -2.00
C LEU A 144 1.03 -10.40 -3.16
N ILE A 145 1.71 -9.29 -3.38
CA ILE A 145 2.78 -9.10 -4.36
C ILE A 145 4.10 -9.40 -3.65
N HIS A 146 4.64 -10.57 -3.93
CA HIS A 146 5.92 -10.98 -3.39
C HIS A 146 7.07 -10.38 -4.20
N GLY A 147 8.26 -10.34 -3.61
CA GLY A 147 9.43 -9.80 -4.31
C GLY A 147 10.73 -10.08 -3.59
N GLY A 148 11.76 -9.37 -4.03
CA GLY A 148 13.09 -9.38 -3.44
C GLY A 148 14.12 -8.80 -4.38
N TYR A 149 15.40 -9.05 -4.07
CA TYR A 149 16.52 -8.62 -4.91
C TYR A 149 17.07 -9.79 -5.72
N HIS A 150 17.49 -9.48 -6.95
CA HIS A 150 18.33 -10.35 -7.74
C HIS A 150 19.39 -9.52 -8.44
N LYS A 151 20.66 -9.78 -8.15
CA LYS A 151 21.82 -9.04 -8.71
C LYS A 151 21.68 -7.52 -8.53
N GLY A 152 21.29 -7.08 -7.33
CA GLY A 152 21.12 -5.66 -7.00
C GLY A 152 19.88 -4.99 -7.61
N LYS A 153 18.99 -5.75 -8.29
CA LYS A 153 17.75 -5.22 -8.85
C LYS A 153 16.54 -5.77 -8.13
N LEU A 154 15.65 -4.88 -7.70
CA LEU A 154 14.34 -5.24 -7.15
C LEU A 154 13.45 -5.90 -8.23
N TRP A 155 12.76 -6.96 -7.85
CA TRP A 155 11.71 -7.58 -8.66
C TRP A 155 10.44 -7.81 -7.84
N LEU A 156 9.29 -7.79 -8.50
CA LEU A 156 7.95 -7.98 -7.92
C LEU A 156 7.14 -9.00 -8.76
N ASP A 157 6.49 -9.94 -8.10
CA ASP A 157 5.61 -10.97 -8.69
C ASP A 157 4.15 -10.54 -8.59
N PHE A 158 3.70 -9.79 -9.60
CA PHE A 158 2.31 -9.35 -9.72
C PHE A 158 1.33 -10.50 -10.03
N ASP A 159 1.83 -11.62 -10.56
CA ASP A 159 1.01 -12.76 -11.01
C ASP A 159 0.71 -13.77 -9.90
N GLY A 160 1.26 -13.58 -8.69
CA GLY A 160 1.11 -14.50 -7.56
C GLY A 160 1.68 -15.90 -7.83
N SER A 161 2.70 -16.00 -8.68
CA SER A 161 3.34 -17.27 -9.04
C SER A 161 3.93 -17.99 -7.82
N ARG A 162 4.45 -17.26 -6.83
CA ARG A 162 4.99 -17.82 -5.58
C ARG A 162 3.92 -18.51 -4.72
N GLN A 163 2.73 -17.91 -4.62
CA GLN A 163 1.58 -18.50 -3.90
C GLN A 163 1.16 -19.83 -4.55
N ARG A 164 1.20 -19.92 -5.89
CA ARG A 164 0.90 -21.15 -6.65
C ARG A 164 1.89 -22.27 -6.35
N ALA A 165 3.19 -21.99 -6.37
CA ALA A 165 4.23 -22.99 -6.10
C ALA A 165 4.07 -23.62 -4.71
N GLN A 166 3.71 -22.81 -3.71
CA GLN A 166 3.54 -23.29 -2.34
C GLN A 166 2.25 -24.12 -2.15
N LYS A 167 1.15 -23.75 -2.83
CA LYS A 167 -0.08 -24.56 -2.85
C LYS A 167 0.14 -25.95 -3.45
N HIS A 168 0.93 -26.06 -4.53
CA HIS A 168 1.27 -27.35 -5.13
C HIS A 168 2.15 -28.22 -4.23
N ARG A 169 3.16 -27.64 -3.55
CA ARG A 169 3.99 -28.36 -2.57
C ARG A 169 3.17 -28.98 -1.43
N ARG A 170 2.12 -28.30 -0.96
CA ARG A 170 1.23 -28.81 0.10
C ARG A 170 0.38 -30.00 -0.35
N ARG A 171 -0.10 -30.01 -1.60
CA ARG A 171 -0.88 -31.13 -2.16
C ARG A 171 -0.07 -32.41 -2.32
N LYS A 172 1.24 -32.32 -2.55
CA LYS A 172 2.13 -33.50 -2.65
C LYS A 172 2.55 -34.10 -1.31
N LYS A 173 2.28 -33.43 -0.19
CA LYS A 173 2.65 -33.87 1.17
C LYS A 173 1.46 -34.42 1.98
N ARG A 174 0.27 -34.51 1.36
CA ARG A 174 -0.92 -35.15 1.90
C ARG A 174 -1.17 -36.43 1.12
#